data_AF-A0A161M326-F1
#
_entry.id   AF-A0A161M326-F1
#
_cell.length_a   1.000
_cell.length_b   1.000
_cell.length_c   1.000
_cell.angle_alpha   90.00
_cell.angle_beta   90.00
_cell.angle_gamma   90.00
#
_symmetry.space_group_name_H-M   'P 1'
#
loop_
_entity.id
_entity.type
_entity.pdbx_description
1 polymer ?
#
loop_
_entity_poly.entity_id
_entity_poly.type
_entity_poly.pdbx_seq_one_letter_code
_entity_poly.pdbx_strand_id
1 'polypeptide(L)'
;KVQQENQTLDKTAQGILTETLYQSGYNIPNVDLCPELGNKLKVVVGIMSAPSHLEARMAIRQTWGHFGQRRDVSLAFMLGMSRVNTINTATFQESQFNGDVIRA
;
A
#
# COMPACT_ATOMS: atom_id res chain seq x y z
N LYS A 1 -3.75 -6.97 -49.68
CA LYS A 1 -3.27 -7.95 -48.66
C LYS A 1 -2.50 -7.14 -47.62
N VAL A 2 -3.05 -7.05 -46.41
CA VAL A 2 -2.50 -6.30 -45.28
C VAL A 2 -1.39 -7.14 -44.64
N GLN A 3 -0.22 -6.56 -44.41
CA GLN A 3 0.80 -7.03 -43.47
C GLN A 3 1.14 -5.81 -42.60
N GLN A 4 0.30 -5.51 -41.60
CA GLN A 4 0.52 -5.81 -40.18
C GLN A 4 1.87 -5.31 -39.66
N GLU A 5 1.81 -4.13 -39.06
CA GLU A 5 2.87 -3.43 -38.33
C GLU A 5 3.36 -4.29 -37.15
N ASN A 6 4.58 -4.81 -37.24
CA ASN A 6 5.31 -5.32 -36.08
C ASN A 6 5.92 -4.13 -35.32
N GLN A 7 5.05 -3.35 -34.68
CA GLN A 7 5.44 -2.46 -33.60
C GLN A 7 4.98 -3.08 -32.28
N THR A 8 5.69 -4.13 -31.83
CA THR A 8 5.85 -4.32 -30.38
C THR A 8 6.78 -3.21 -29.89
N LEU A 9 6.29 -1.97 -29.93
CA LEU A 9 6.83 -0.88 -29.14
C LEU A 9 6.78 -1.37 -27.71
N ASP A 10 7.96 -1.66 -27.17
CA ASP A 10 8.19 -1.95 -25.77
C ASP A 10 7.51 -0.83 -24.97
N LYS A 11 6.30 -1.11 -24.46
CA LYS A 11 5.46 -0.13 -23.76
C LYS A 11 6.18 0.49 -22.56
N THR A 12 7.27 -0.12 -22.12
CA THR A 12 8.17 0.37 -21.07
C THR A 12 9.01 1.57 -21.54
N ALA A 13 9.35 1.69 -22.82
CA ALA A 13 10.18 2.75 -23.37
C ALA A 13 9.45 4.11 -23.50
N GLN A 14 8.13 4.10 -23.66
CA GLN A 14 7.28 5.30 -23.74
C GLN A 14 6.64 5.69 -22.40
N GLY A 15 6.85 4.88 -21.36
CA GLY A 15 6.14 5.01 -20.09
C GLY A 15 4.74 4.42 -20.16
N ILE A 16 4.35 3.71 -19.11
CA ILE A 16 3.02 3.11 -18.99
C ILE A 16 2.16 4.05 -18.13
N LEU A 17 0.95 4.36 -18.58
CA LEU A 17 0.01 5.17 -17.79
C LEU A 17 -0.33 4.44 -16.49
N THR A 18 -0.17 5.12 -15.35
CA THR A 18 -0.44 4.56 -14.02
C THR A 18 -1.84 3.96 -13.90
N GLU A 19 -2.85 4.60 -14.49
CA GLU A 19 -4.24 4.10 -14.52
C GLU A 19 -4.41 2.74 -15.21
N THR A 20 -3.49 2.36 -16.10
CA THR A 20 -3.52 1.05 -16.76
C THR A 20 -2.89 -0.05 -15.91
N LEU A 21 -2.12 0.32 -14.89
CA LEU A 21 -1.48 -0.60 -13.95
C LEU A 21 -2.25 -0.71 -12.62
N TYR A 22 -2.83 0.39 -12.16
CA TYR A 22 -3.49 0.47 -10.86
C TYR A 22 -5.00 0.38 -11.00
N GLN A 23 -5.60 -0.58 -10.31
CA GLN A 23 -7.04 -0.65 -10.16
C GLN A 23 -7.49 0.31 -9.06
N SER A 24 -8.55 1.08 -9.32
CA SER A 24 -9.10 2.01 -8.33
C SER A 24 -9.73 1.26 -7.16
N GLY A 25 -9.54 1.79 -5.96
CA GLY A 25 -10.14 1.28 -4.74
C GLY A 25 -9.13 0.63 -3.80
N TYR A 26 -9.61 0.26 -2.62
CA TYR A 26 -8.82 -0.38 -1.58
C TYR A 26 -9.64 -1.51 -0.98
N ASN A 27 -9.05 -2.70 -0.86
CA ASN A 27 -9.69 -3.81 -0.15
C ASN A 27 -9.43 -3.74 1.36
N ILE A 28 -8.41 -2.99 1.78
CA ILE A 28 -8.15 -2.64 3.17
C ILE A 28 -7.90 -1.12 3.22
N PRO A 29 -8.93 -0.30 3.50
CA PRO A 29 -8.78 1.16 3.47
C PRO A 29 -8.25 1.77 4.77
N ASN A 30 -8.54 1.15 5.93
CA ASN A 30 -8.23 1.68 7.28
C ASN A 30 -8.52 3.19 7.44
N VAL A 31 -9.80 3.56 7.24
CA VAL A 31 -10.27 4.96 7.29
C VAL A 31 -9.99 5.66 8.62
N ASP A 32 -9.84 4.90 9.70
CA ASP A 32 -9.58 5.41 11.04
C ASP A 32 -8.14 5.94 11.24
N LEU A 33 -7.24 5.70 10.27
CA LEU A 33 -5.88 6.28 10.27
C LEU A 33 -5.86 7.81 10.24
N CYS A 34 -6.91 8.42 9.70
CA CYS A 34 -7.08 9.86 9.56
C CYS A 34 -8.43 10.28 10.13
N PRO A 35 -8.60 10.28 11.47
CA PRO A 35 -9.85 10.66 12.10
C PRO A 35 -10.22 12.11 11.74
N GLU A 36 -11.52 12.39 11.64
CA GLU A 36 -12.03 13.71 11.24
C GLU A 36 -11.38 14.24 9.94
N LEU A 37 -11.11 13.34 8.98
CA LEU A 37 -10.43 13.65 7.71
C LEU A 37 -9.03 14.27 7.90
N GLY A 38 -8.35 13.88 8.98
CA GLY A 38 -7.02 14.37 9.33
C GLY A 38 -7.00 15.69 10.09
N ASN A 39 -8.13 16.10 10.67
CA ASN A 39 -8.14 17.26 11.57
C ASN A 39 -7.08 17.08 12.67
N LYS A 40 -6.23 18.09 12.85
CA LYS A 40 -5.09 18.12 13.80
C LYS A 40 -3.91 17.21 13.45
N LEU A 41 -3.95 16.40 12.39
CA LEU A 41 -2.75 15.73 11.89
C LEU A 41 -1.73 16.77 11.44
N LYS A 42 -0.47 16.51 11.74
CA LYS A 42 0.68 17.35 11.36
C LYS A 42 1.59 16.62 10.39
N VAL A 43 1.68 15.29 10.51
CA VAL A 43 2.54 14.45 9.68
C VAL A 43 1.81 13.17 9.31
N VAL A 44 1.94 12.75 8.05
CA VAL A 44 1.52 11.43 7.56
C VAL A 44 2.74 10.74 6.96
N VAL A 45 3.03 9.53 7.42
CA VAL A 45 4.15 8.70 6.96
C VAL A 45 3.59 7.49 6.23
N GLY A 46 3.71 7.49 4.90
CA GLY A 46 3.37 6.35 4.05
C GLY A 46 4.60 5.48 3.77
N ILE A 47 4.54 4.21 4.15
CA ILE A 47 5.66 3.28 4.03
C ILE A 47 5.31 2.22 3.00
N MET A 48 5.99 2.24 1.85
CA MET A 48 5.82 1.18 0.85
C MET A 48 6.40 -0.14 1.37
N SER A 49 5.61 -1.21 1.33
CA SER A 49 6.02 -2.52 1.82
C SER A 49 5.48 -3.65 0.94
N ALA A 50 6.27 -4.69 0.72
CA ALA A 50 5.77 -5.89 0.07
C ALA A 50 4.87 -6.68 1.04
N PRO A 51 3.80 -7.36 0.58
CA PRO A 51 2.92 -8.13 1.45
C PRO A 51 3.65 -9.18 2.31
N SER A 52 4.73 -9.77 1.78
CA SER A 52 5.58 -10.74 2.46
C SER A 52 6.46 -10.17 3.58
N HIS A 53 6.61 -8.85 3.70
CA HIS A 53 7.53 -8.20 4.65
C HIS A 53 6.91 -7.95 6.04
N LEU A 54 6.17 -8.91 6.58
CA LEU A 54 5.51 -8.80 7.89
C LEU A 54 6.51 -8.44 9.01
N GLU A 55 7.61 -9.19 9.09
CA GLU A 55 8.64 -8.97 10.14
C GLU A 55 9.32 -7.61 10.01
N ALA A 56 9.53 -7.11 8.80
CA ALA A 56 10.10 -5.78 8.60
C ALA A 56 9.15 -4.67 9.06
N ARG A 57 7.84 -4.83 8.82
CA ARG A 57 6.82 -3.90 9.35
C ARG A 57 6.78 -3.96 10.87
N MET A 58 6.86 -5.14 11.46
CA MET A 58 6.96 -5.32 12.92
C MET A 58 8.19 -4.63 13.50
N ALA A 59 9.35 -4.78 12.87
CA ALA A 59 10.57 -4.09 13.30
C ALA A 59 10.42 -2.55 13.25
N ILE A 60 9.77 -2.01 12.22
CA ILE A 60 9.46 -0.57 12.14
C ILE A 60 8.54 -0.16 13.30
N ARG A 61 7.44 -0.89 13.54
CA ARG A 61 6.50 -0.61 14.64
C ARG A 61 7.20 -0.58 16.00
N GLN A 62 8.13 -1.51 16.23
CA GLN A 62 8.89 -1.65 17.48
C GLN A 62 10.05 -0.67 17.63
N THR A 63 10.48 -0.02 16.54
CA THR A 63 11.57 0.95 16.54
C THR A 63 11.01 2.36 16.39
N TRP A 64 11.31 3.08 15.31
CA TRP A 64 10.90 4.47 15.13
C TRP A 64 9.40 4.63 14.83
N GLY A 65 8.72 3.57 14.38
CA GLY A 65 7.31 3.62 14.01
C GLY A 65 6.36 3.86 15.20
N HIS A 66 6.83 3.66 16.44
CA HIS A 66 6.04 3.93 17.64
C HIS A 66 5.56 5.40 17.74
N PHE A 67 6.22 6.35 17.05
CA PHE A 67 5.77 7.74 16.98
C PHE A 67 4.38 7.90 16.33
N GLY A 68 3.92 6.92 15.55
CA GLY A 68 2.54 6.88 15.02
C GLY A 68 1.46 6.74 16.09
N GLN A 69 1.80 6.47 17.35
CA GLN A 69 0.84 6.49 18.47
C GLN A 69 0.45 7.91 18.90
N ARG A 70 1.17 8.93 18.43
CA ARG A 70 0.83 10.33 18.72
C ARG A 70 -0.40 10.73 17.92
N ARG A 71 -1.29 11.52 18.53
CA ARG A 71 -2.53 12.00 17.90
C ARG A 71 -2.32 12.92 16.69
N ASP A 72 -1.13 13.47 16.51
CA ASP A 72 -0.78 14.38 15.44
C ASP A 72 0.07 13.75 14.33
N VAL A 73 0.34 12.44 14.42
CA VAL A 73 1.14 11.68 13.45
C VAL A 73 0.37 10.44 13.03
N SER A 74 0.23 10.23 11.73
CA SER A 74 -0.31 8.98 11.17
C SER A 74 0.79 8.21 10.47
N LEU A 75 0.84 6.90 10.68
CA LEU A 75 1.80 6.00 10.04
C LEU A 75 1.02 4.85 9.40
N ALA A 76 1.27 4.62 8.12
CA ALA A 76 0.58 3.58 7.37
C ALA A 76 1.52 2.83 6.44
N PHE A 77 1.34 1.51 6.36
CA PHE A 77 2.00 0.66 5.39
C PHE A 77 1.14 0.54 4.13
N MET A 78 1.68 0.93 2.98
CA MET A 78 1.04 0.81 1.67
C MET A 78 1.47 -0.49 1.01
N LEU A 79 0.52 -1.40 0.80
CA LEU A 79 0.73 -2.72 0.23
C LEU A 79 -0.10 -2.89 -1.05
N GLY A 80 0.39 -3.73 -1.96
CA GLY A 80 -0.42 -4.30 -3.04
C GLY A 80 -0.95 -5.69 -2.68
N MET A 81 -1.58 -6.35 -3.64
CA MET A 81 -1.95 -7.76 -3.52
C MET A 81 -0.79 -8.71 -3.86
N SER A 82 -0.70 -9.81 -3.13
CA SER A 82 0.16 -10.94 -3.48
C SER A 82 -0.58 -11.90 -4.41
N ARG A 83 0.16 -12.61 -5.27
CA ARG A 83 -0.37 -13.76 -6.03
C ARG A 83 -0.61 -14.98 -5.13
N VAL A 84 -0.05 -14.98 -3.93
CA VAL A 84 -0.16 -16.08 -2.97
C VAL A 84 -1.25 -15.74 -1.95
N ASN A 85 -2.35 -16.50 -1.96
CA ASN A 85 -3.53 -16.20 -1.14
C ASN A 85 -3.24 -16.23 0.37
N THR A 86 -2.37 -17.13 0.83
CA THR A 86 -1.99 -17.20 2.25
C THR A 86 -1.32 -15.92 2.75
N ILE A 87 -0.53 -15.25 1.91
CA ILE A 87 0.07 -13.95 2.23
C ILE A 87 -1.02 -12.88 2.33
N ASN A 88 -2.01 -12.88 1.42
CA ASN A 88 -3.12 -11.92 1.47
C ASN A 88 -3.97 -12.08 2.73
N THR A 89 -4.20 -13.32 3.18
CA THR A 89 -4.88 -13.63 4.45
C THR A 89 -4.06 -13.14 5.64
N ALA A 90 -2.75 -13.40 5.65
CA ALA A 90 -1.86 -12.94 6.72
C ALA A 90 -1.83 -11.40 6.82
N THR A 91 -1.74 -10.71 5.69
CA THR A 91 -1.82 -9.24 5.64
C THR A 91 -3.18 -8.71 6.11
N PHE A 92 -4.28 -9.41 5.81
CA PHE A 92 -5.60 -9.02 6.32
C PHE A 92 -5.66 -9.16 7.84
N GLN A 93 -5.19 -10.28 8.39
CA GLN A 93 -5.12 -10.49 9.84
C GLN A 93 -4.25 -9.44 10.52
N GLU A 94 -3.06 -9.16 9.99
CA GLU A 94 -2.19 -8.07 10.46
C GLU A 94 -2.94 -6.73 10.51
N SER A 95 -3.67 -6.38 9.45
CA SER A 95 -4.45 -5.15 9.42
C SER A 95 -5.52 -5.09 10.51
N GLN A 96 -6.16 -6.22 10.83
CA GLN A 96 -7.17 -6.26 11.89
C GLN A 96 -6.56 -6.00 13.27
N PHE A 97 -5.32 -6.42 13.51
CA PHE A 97 -4.65 -6.20 14.79
C PHE A 97 -3.98 -4.83 14.89
N ASN A 98 -3.38 -4.33 13.81
CA ASN A 98 -2.57 -3.13 13.84
C ASN A 98 -3.28 -1.87 13.33
N GLY A 99 -4.28 -2.00 12.45
CA GLY A 99 -5.04 -0.86 11.90
C GLY A 99 -4.23 0.09 11.01
N ASP A 100 -3.01 -0.27 10.63
CA ASP A 100 -2.04 0.60 9.93
C ASP A 100 -1.72 0.16 8.50
N VAL A 101 -2.43 -0.83 7.96
CA VAL A 101 -2.20 -1.36 6.60
C VAL A 101 -3.21 -0.81 5.61
N ILE A 102 -2.76 -0.12 4.57
CA ILE A 102 -3.60 0.26 3.42
C ILE A 102 -3.24 -0.67 2.26
N ARG A 103 -4.23 -1.35 1.68
CA ARG A 103 -4.01 -2.28 0.56
C ARG A 103 -4.96 -2.02 -0.61
N ALA A 104 -4.37 -1.94 -1.79
CA ALA A 104 -5.04 -1.86 -3.09
C ALA A 104 -4.91 -3.21 -3.83
#